data_AF-X0RZL0-F1
#
_entry.id   AF-X0RZL0-F1
#
_cell.length_a   1.000
_cell.length_b   1.000
_cell.length_c   1.000
_cell.angle_alpha   90.00
_cell.angle_beta   90.00
_cell.angle_gamma   90.00
#
_symmetry.space_group_name_H-M   'P 1'
#
loop_
_entity.id
_entity.type
_entity.pdbx_description
1 polymer ?
#
loop_
_entity_poly.entity_id
_entity_poly.type
_entity_poly.pdbx_seq_one_letter_code
_entity_poly.pdbx_strand_id
1 'polypeptide(L)'
;MVNGEEKYAMFIHPFQHYQLRSNTSTGQYLDIQKAAMQGGQIAKNPLYTGAIGEYNGVVLHESNRVVRTWASPTRDQLHTDLGTTQANVTRAVLCGCEALTMTLGNNQSSESPVWYEELFDYGNKLGVAAGLIFGTKKSQYTVSGTAEDFGTVVASTFSPDPS
;
A
#
# COMPACT_ATOMS: atom_id res chain seq x y z
N MET A 1 2.77 4.35 -14.76
CA MET A 1 3.59 3.65 -15.77
C MET A 1 5.05 3.75 -15.35
N VAL A 2 5.80 2.65 -15.43
CA VAL A 2 7.25 2.62 -15.20
C VAL A 2 7.89 2.10 -16.48
N ASN A 3 8.77 2.87 -17.11
CA ASN A 3 9.45 2.49 -18.36
C ASN A 3 8.52 2.03 -19.50
N GLY A 4 7.31 2.59 -19.59
CA GLY A 4 6.32 2.25 -20.62
C GLY A 4 5.38 1.09 -20.28
N GLU A 5 5.60 0.40 -19.15
CA GLU A 5 4.71 -0.65 -18.65
C GLU A 5 3.71 -0.10 -17.62
N GLU A 6 2.47 -0.55 -17.70
CA GLU A 6 1.45 -0.29 -16.69
C GLU A 6 1.75 -1.14 -15.45
N LYS A 7 1.92 -0.47 -14.31
CA LYS A 7 2.20 -1.09 -13.03
C LYS A 7 1.12 -0.67 -12.04
N TYR A 8 0.60 -1.63 -11.30
CA TYR A 8 -0.38 -1.45 -10.24
C TYR A 8 0.25 -1.82 -8.90
N ALA A 9 -0.22 -1.23 -7.80
CA ALA A 9 0.26 -1.56 -6.47
C ALA A 9 -0.82 -2.32 -5.71
N MET A 10 -0.43 -3.38 -5.00
CA MET A 10 -1.34 -4.14 -4.14
C MET A 10 -0.72 -4.33 -2.76
N PHE A 11 -1.48 -3.98 -1.73
CA PHE A 11 -1.09 -4.16 -0.34
C PHE A 11 -1.67 -5.46 0.20
N ILE A 12 -0.79 -6.32 0.72
CA ILE A 12 -1.15 -7.62 1.28
C ILE A 12 -0.72 -7.72 2.74
N HIS A 13 -1.49 -8.46 3.53
CA HIS A 13 -1.17 -8.75 4.91
C HIS A 13 -0.02 -9.77 5.00
N PRO A 14 0.88 -9.70 6.01
CA PRO A 14 1.96 -10.67 6.22
C PRO A 14 1.52 -12.14 6.20
N PHE A 15 0.31 -12.44 6.68
CA PHE A 15 -0.20 -13.81 6.70
C PHE A 15 -0.62 -14.32 5.33
N GLN A 16 -1.13 -13.43 4.46
CA GLN A 16 -1.38 -13.77 3.06
C GLN A 16 -0.03 -14.05 2.37
N HIS A 17 0.99 -13.23 2.66
CA HIS A 17 2.34 -13.47 2.16
C HIS A 17 2.90 -14.80 2.67
N TYR A 18 2.72 -15.15 3.95
CA TYR A 18 3.12 -16.45 4.48
C TYR A 18 2.45 -17.62 3.74
N GLN A 19 1.15 -17.52 3.46
CA GLN A 19 0.44 -18.56 2.69
C GLN A 19 0.91 -18.63 1.24
N LEU A 20 1.22 -17.49 0.62
CA LEU A 20 1.83 -17.47 -0.70
C LEU A 20 3.18 -18.19 -0.69
N ARG A 21 3.98 -18.03 0.38
CA ARG A 21 5.25 -18.74 0.58
C ARG A 21 5.12 -20.23 0.84
N SER A 22 4.09 -20.64 1.59
CA SER A 22 3.87 -22.03 1.96
C SER A 22 3.19 -22.85 0.86
N ASN A 23 2.64 -22.19 -0.17
CA ASN A 23 2.11 -22.86 -1.35
C ASN A 23 3.26 -23.39 -2.22
N THR A 24 3.52 -24.69 -2.10
CA THR A 24 4.56 -25.42 -2.84
C THR A 24 4.12 -25.86 -4.25
N SER A 25 2.91 -25.48 -4.69
CA SER A 25 2.45 -25.79 -6.05
C SER A 25 3.30 -25.08 -7.10
N THR A 26 3.66 -25.83 -8.14
CA THR A 26 4.53 -25.36 -9.23
C THR A 26 3.94 -24.12 -9.92
N GLY A 27 4.72 -23.05 -10.06
CA GLY A 27 4.41 -21.94 -10.96
C GLY A 27 3.84 -20.66 -10.34
N GLN A 28 3.91 -20.44 -9.03
CA GLN A 28 3.26 -19.27 -8.41
C GLN A 28 4.21 -18.40 -7.58
N TYR A 29 4.63 -18.83 -6.39
CA TYR A 29 5.39 -17.93 -5.52
C TYR A 29 6.85 -17.72 -5.93
N LEU A 30 7.52 -18.78 -6.41
CA LEU A 30 8.90 -18.69 -6.90
C LEU A 30 9.02 -17.80 -8.14
N ASP A 31 7.98 -17.75 -8.98
CA ASP A 31 7.97 -16.91 -10.19
C ASP A 31 7.69 -15.44 -9.85
N ILE A 32 6.88 -15.16 -8.83
CA ILE A 32 6.67 -13.81 -8.26
C ILE A 32 7.98 -13.21 -7.74
N GLN A 33 8.80 -14.02 -7.05
CA GLN A 33 10.11 -13.56 -6.57
C GLN A 33 11.13 -13.40 -7.69
N LYS A 34 11.15 -14.30 -8.68
CA LYS A 34 12.04 -14.18 -9.85
C LYS A 34 11.71 -12.96 -10.71
N ALA A 35 10.42 -12.64 -10.88
CA ALA A 35 9.98 -11.44 -11.60
C ALA A 35 10.46 -10.15 -10.87
N ALA A 36 10.41 -10.13 -9.53
CA ALA A 36 10.98 -9.03 -8.76
C ALA A 36 12.51 -8.95 -8.84
N MET A 37 13.24 -10.02 -9.11
CA MET A 37 14.69 -9.97 -9.30
C MET A 37 15.12 -9.61 -10.74
N GLN A 38 14.31 -9.97 -11.75
CA GLN A 38 14.58 -9.65 -13.16
C GLN A 38 14.29 -8.18 -13.51
N GLY A 39 13.54 -7.47 -12.68
CA GLY A 39 13.20 -6.06 -12.87
C GLY A 39 14.36 -5.06 -12.74
N GLY A 40 15.61 -5.51 -12.52
CA GLY A 40 16.93 -4.88 -12.84
C GLY A 40 17.26 -3.42 -12.46
N GLN A 41 16.30 -2.50 -12.54
CA GLN A 41 16.39 -1.06 -12.26
C GLN A 41 15.61 -0.65 -10.98
N ILE A 42 15.23 -1.63 -10.17
CA ILE A 42 14.42 -1.50 -8.94
C ILE A 42 15.06 -0.58 -7.89
N ALA A 43 16.39 -0.47 -7.86
CA ALA A 43 17.10 0.29 -6.83
C ALA A 43 16.82 1.82 -6.84
N LYS A 44 16.24 2.38 -7.91
CA LYS A 44 15.97 3.82 -8.01
C LYS A 44 14.49 4.19 -8.01
N ASN A 45 13.58 3.23 -8.12
CA ASN A 45 12.15 3.53 -8.16
C ASN A 45 11.52 3.27 -6.78
N PRO A 46 10.95 4.30 -6.12
CA PRO A 46 10.28 4.15 -4.83
C PRO A 46 9.18 3.08 -4.83
N LEU A 47 8.54 2.83 -5.99
CA LEU A 47 7.49 1.81 -6.13
C LEU A 47 7.99 0.38 -5.84
N TYR A 48 9.25 0.09 -6.10
CA TYR A 48 9.79 -1.26 -5.89
C TYR A 48 10.57 -1.38 -4.58
N THR A 49 10.78 -0.27 -3.87
CA THR A 49 11.49 -0.26 -2.60
C THR A 49 10.60 -0.89 -1.52
N GLY A 50 10.99 -2.07 -1.02
CA GLY A 50 10.19 -2.83 -0.05
C GLY A 50 9.05 -3.64 -0.66
N ALA A 51 9.02 -3.81 -1.99
CA ALA A 51 8.11 -4.76 -2.64
C ALA A 51 8.58 -6.20 -2.40
N ILE A 52 7.63 -7.11 -2.14
CA ILE A 52 7.88 -8.54 -1.97
C ILE A 52 8.09 -9.23 -3.33
N GLY A 53 7.39 -8.73 -4.36
CA GLY A 53 7.20 -9.45 -5.60
C GLY A 53 6.48 -8.59 -6.65
N GLU A 54 6.58 -8.99 -7.92
CA GLU A 54 5.70 -8.48 -8.97
C GLU A 54 5.00 -9.67 -9.64
N TYR A 55 3.69 -9.56 -9.89
CA TYR A 55 2.93 -10.54 -10.66
C TYR A 55 2.06 -9.85 -11.70
N ASN A 56 2.29 -10.15 -12.98
CA ASN A 56 1.46 -9.66 -14.08
C ASN A 56 1.25 -8.13 -14.07
N GLY A 57 2.31 -7.36 -13.77
CA GLY A 57 2.25 -5.90 -13.64
C GLY A 57 1.79 -5.37 -12.27
N VAL A 58 1.44 -6.25 -11.32
CA VAL A 58 1.05 -5.87 -9.96
C VAL A 58 2.23 -6.01 -9.00
N VAL A 59 2.67 -4.90 -8.42
CA VAL A 59 3.70 -4.83 -7.39
C VAL A 59 3.08 -5.09 -6.02
N LEU A 60 3.59 -6.10 -5.32
CA LEU A 60 3.07 -6.54 -4.02
C LEU A 60 3.86 -5.90 -2.89
N HIS A 61 3.16 -5.18 -2.00
CA HIS A 61 3.73 -4.59 -0.79
C HIS A 61 3.15 -5.25 0.46
N GLU A 62 4.04 -5.62 1.39
CA GLU A 62 3.61 -6.08 2.70
C GLU A 62 3.19 -4.91 3.56
N SER A 63 2.06 -5.03 4.27
CA SER A 63 1.68 -4.06 5.29
C SER A 63 0.83 -4.68 6.39
N ASN A 64 1.25 -4.45 7.65
CA ASN A 64 0.47 -4.84 8.84
C ASN A 64 -0.77 -3.97 9.05
N ARG A 65 -0.94 -2.90 8.26
CA ARG A 65 -2.10 -2.00 8.35
C ARG A 65 -3.27 -2.43 7.47
N VAL A 66 -3.12 -3.55 6.75
CA VAL A 66 -4.20 -4.15 5.96
C VAL A 66 -5.24 -4.74 6.92
N VAL A 67 -6.51 -4.41 6.68
CA VAL A 67 -7.63 -4.83 7.54
C VAL A 67 -7.75 -6.36 7.53
N ARG A 68 -7.92 -6.93 8.73
CA ARG A 68 -8.07 -8.37 8.96
C ARG A 68 -9.14 -8.63 10.00
N THR A 69 -10.00 -9.61 9.75
CA THR A 69 -10.87 -10.17 10.78
C THR A 69 -10.09 -11.13 11.66
N TRP A 70 -10.19 -10.95 12.97
CA TRP A 70 -9.63 -11.88 13.94
C TRP A 70 -10.71 -12.89 14.33
N ALA A 71 -10.28 -14.09 14.72
CA ALA A 71 -11.13 -15.21 15.06
C ALA A 71 -11.81 -15.03 16.43
N SER A 72 -12.60 -13.96 16.62
CA SER A 72 -13.58 -14.01 17.69
C SER A 72 -14.93 -13.38 17.35
N PRO A 73 -16.00 -13.94 17.93
CA PRO A 73 -17.37 -13.63 17.59
C PRO A 73 -17.83 -12.22 17.97
N THR A 74 -17.00 -11.40 18.63
CA THR A 74 -17.46 -10.17 19.30
C THR A 74 -16.85 -8.85 18.85
N ARG A 75 -15.75 -8.79 18.08
CA ARG A 75 -15.02 -7.51 17.87
C ARG A 75 -14.51 -7.16 16.46
N ASP A 76 -14.76 -7.92 15.38
CA ASP A 76 -14.41 -7.53 13.99
C ASP A 76 -14.85 -8.60 12.98
N GLN A 77 -16.15 -8.84 12.92
CA GLN A 77 -16.75 -9.64 11.86
C GLN A 77 -16.95 -8.72 10.65
N LEU A 78 -15.92 -8.43 9.84
CA LEU A 78 -16.17 -7.80 8.55
C LEU A 78 -17.03 -8.76 7.72
N HIS A 79 -18.18 -8.25 7.29
CA HIS A 79 -19.03 -8.94 6.35
C HIS A 79 -18.22 -9.27 5.09
N THR A 80 -18.26 -10.54 4.71
CA THR A 80 -18.00 -10.93 3.34
C THR A 80 -19.24 -10.53 2.54
N ASP A 81 -19.09 -10.11 1.28
CA ASP A 81 -20.23 -9.86 0.39
C ASP A 81 -21.04 -11.15 0.09
N LEU A 82 -20.62 -12.28 0.68
CA LEU A 82 -21.23 -13.60 0.61
C LEU A 82 -22.22 -13.88 1.76
N GLY A 83 -22.51 -12.88 2.60
CA GLY A 83 -23.56 -12.98 3.63
C GLY A 83 -23.24 -13.91 4.81
N THR A 84 -22.01 -14.40 4.92
CA THR A 84 -21.56 -15.29 6.01
C THR A 84 -20.35 -14.70 6.69
N THR A 85 -20.41 -14.57 8.02
CA THR A 85 -19.28 -14.15 8.83
C THR A 85 -18.19 -15.22 8.79
N GLN A 86 -16.99 -14.83 8.38
CA GLN A 86 -15.84 -15.72 8.35
C GLN A 86 -14.68 -15.12 9.16
N ALA A 87 -14.14 -15.93 10.08
CA ALA A 87 -12.94 -15.60 10.83
C ALA A 87 -11.69 -15.71 9.93
N ASN A 88 -10.62 -14.98 10.28
CA ASN A 88 -9.33 -15.03 9.58
C ASN A 88 -9.41 -14.61 8.11
N VAL A 89 -10.15 -13.55 7.81
CA VAL A 89 -10.23 -12.96 6.47
C VAL A 89 -9.37 -11.70 6.44
N THR A 90 -8.50 -11.60 5.44
CA THR A 90 -7.65 -10.43 5.17
C THR A 90 -8.13 -9.72 3.90
N ARG A 91 -8.18 -8.39 3.93
CA ARG A 91 -8.71 -7.54 2.85
C ARG A 91 -7.56 -6.87 2.10
N ALA A 92 -6.92 -7.61 1.19
CA ALA A 92 -5.86 -7.01 0.38
C ALA A 92 -6.44 -5.93 -0.54
N VAL A 93 -5.73 -4.82 -0.69
CA VAL A 93 -6.21 -3.66 -1.47
C VAL A 93 -5.35 -3.50 -2.70
N LEU A 94 -5.94 -3.69 -3.87
CA LEU A 94 -5.35 -3.35 -5.16
C LEU A 94 -5.66 -1.87 -5.45
N CYS A 95 -4.62 -1.08 -5.67
CA CYS A 95 -4.69 0.33 -6.00
C CYS A 95 -4.47 0.51 -7.51
N GLY A 96 -5.52 0.95 -8.19
CA GLY A 96 -5.51 1.40 -9.57
C GLY A 96 -5.10 2.86 -9.71
N CYS A 97 -5.34 3.42 -10.90
CA CYS A 97 -5.22 4.86 -11.13
C CYS A 97 -6.23 5.62 -10.25
N GLU A 98 -5.80 6.78 -9.71
CA GLU A 98 -6.60 7.65 -8.84
C GLU A 98 -7.05 7.04 -7.49
N ALA A 99 -6.41 5.97 -7.00
CA ALA A 99 -6.76 5.36 -5.71
C ALA A 99 -6.67 6.31 -4.50
N LEU A 100 -5.77 7.30 -4.55
CA LEU A 100 -5.49 8.22 -3.46
C LEU A 100 -5.19 9.62 -4.00
N THR A 101 -5.80 10.61 -3.37
CA THR A 101 -5.44 12.02 -3.55
C THR A 101 -4.65 12.48 -2.33
N MET A 102 -3.47 13.02 -2.56
CA MET A 102 -2.62 13.62 -1.54
C MET A 102 -2.58 15.13 -1.75
N THR A 103 -2.61 15.87 -0.65
CA THR A 103 -2.50 17.33 -0.66
C THR A 103 -1.43 17.75 0.33
N LEU A 104 -0.56 18.65 -0.09
CA LEU A 104 0.45 19.26 0.77
C LEU A 104 -0.09 20.62 1.23
N GLY A 105 -0.13 20.82 2.54
CA GLY A 105 -0.55 22.09 3.14
C GLY A 105 0.67 22.97 3.36
N ASN A 106 0.72 24.12 2.70
CA ASN A 106 1.69 25.17 2.99
C ASN A 106 0.98 26.52 3.07
N ASN A 107 1.46 27.41 3.93
CA ASN A 107 1.00 28.80 4.02
C ASN A 107 1.68 29.72 2.99
N GLN A 108 2.52 29.16 2.11
CA GLN A 108 3.25 29.84 1.05
C GLN A 108 2.82 29.26 -0.31
N SER A 109 2.91 30.04 -1.39
CA SER A 109 2.45 29.69 -2.74
C SER A 109 3.11 28.47 -3.39
N SER A 110 4.01 27.76 -2.70
CA SER A 110 4.71 26.58 -3.19
C SER A 110 4.40 25.38 -2.31
N GLU A 111 4.04 24.24 -2.91
CA GLU A 111 3.73 22.96 -2.24
C GLU A 111 4.95 22.27 -1.60
N SER A 112 6.03 23.03 -1.38
CA SER A 112 7.31 22.52 -0.87
C SER A 112 7.32 22.45 0.66
N PRO A 113 7.96 21.44 1.26
CA PRO A 113 8.24 21.43 2.70
C PRO A 113 8.94 22.72 3.12
N VAL A 114 8.56 23.23 4.28
CA VAL A 114 9.17 24.42 4.87
C VAL A 114 10.58 24.05 5.33
N TRP A 115 11.58 24.77 4.84
CA TRP A 115 12.98 24.55 5.15
C TRP A 115 13.56 25.84 5.72
N TYR A 116 14.07 25.78 6.95
CA TYR A 116 14.74 26.87 7.63
C TYR A 116 16.13 26.43 8.07
N GLU A 117 17.13 27.21 7.67
CA GLU A 117 18.51 27.05 8.14
C GLU A 117 18.90 28.31 8.92
N GLU A 118 19.29 28.12 10.19
CA GLU A 118 19.87 29.19 11.00
C GLU A 118 21.28 28.80 11.45
N LEU A 119 22.21 29.76 11.35
CA LEU A 119 23.57 29.64 11.85
C LEU A 119 23.61 30.11 13.31
N PHE A 120 23.87 29.17 14.22
CA PHE A 120 24.05 29.42 15.65
C PHE A 120 25.56 29.54 15.99
N ASP A 121 25.88 30.19 17.12
CA ASP A 121 27.23 30.26 17.69
C ASP A 121 28.29 30.87 16.73
N TYR A 122 28.08 32.13 16.29
CA TYR A 122 28.98 32.87 15.38
C TYR A 122 29.32 32.14 14.06
N GLY A 123 28.39 31.33 13.55
CA GLY A 123 28.57 30.61 12.29
C GLY A 123 29.28 29.26 12.41
N ASN A 124 29.58 28.79 13.63
CA ASN A 124 30.18 27.46 13.83
C ASN A 124 29.16 26.32 13.86
N LYS A 125 27.86 26.58 13.97
CA LYS A 125 26.83 25.54 14.06
C LYS A 125 25.67 25.83 13.12
N LEU A 126 25.41 24.93 12.17
CA LEU A 126 24.22 24.96 11.32
C LEU A 126 23.07 24.25 12.03
N GLY A 127 22.00 24.96 12.35
CA GLY A 127 20.73 24.40 12.77
C GLY A 127 19.80 24.31 11.57
N VAL A 128 19.30 23.11 11.28
CA VAL A 128 18.36 22.86 10.18
C VAL A 128 17.02 22.43 10.78
N ALA A 129 15.95 23.11 10.39
CA ALA A 129 14.58 22.74 10.72
C ALA A 129 13.77 22.56 9.43
N ALA A 130 13.11 21.41 9.30
CA ALA A 130 12.22 21.12 8.19
C ALA A 130 10.83 20.74 8.71
N GLY A 131 9.77 21.28 8.10
CA GLY A 131 8.38 21.02 8.47
C GLY A 131 7.51 20.75 7.24
N LEU A 132 6.65 19.73 7.31
CA LEU A 132 5.70 19.39 6.25
C LEU A 132 4.34 19.04 6.87
N ILE A 133 3.27 19.63 6.33
CA ILE A 133 1.90 19.22 6.63
C ILE A 133 1.35 18.56 5.36
N PHE A 134 0.81 17.35 5.50
CA PHE A 134 0.17 16.65 4.39
C PHE A 134 -1.13 15.99 4.83
N GLY A 135 -2.06 15.89 3.88
CA GLY A 135 -3.31 15.16 4.02
C GLY A 135 -3.47 14.18 2.87
N THR A 136 -4.08 13.04 3.15
CA THR A 136 -4.39 12.01 2.14
C THR A 136 -5.84 11.61 2.25
N LYS A 137 -6.55 11.50 1.14
CA LYS A 137 -7.93 11.03 1.08
C LYS A 137 -8.08 10.00 -0.03
N LYS A 138 -8.88 8.96 0.23
CA LYS A 138 -9.33 8.04 -0.82
C LYS A 138 -10.23 8.81 -1.80
N SER A 139 -9.99 8.66 -3.09
CA SER A 139 -10.84 9.26 -4.13
C SER A 139 -12.17 8.49 -4.18
N GLN A 140 -13.27 9.20 -3.92
CA GLN A 140 -14.63 8.68 -4.01
C GLN A 140 -15.46 9.68 -4.80
N TYR A 141 -16.27 9.19 -5.73
CA TYR A 141 -17.12 10.00 -6.59
C TYR A 141 -18.57 9.66 -6.28
N THR A 142 -19.38 10.68 -6.05
CA THR A 142 -20.81 10.49 -5.80
C THR A 142 -21.53 10.31 -7.14
N VAL A 143 -22.11 9.14 -7.35
CA VAL A 143 -22.94 8.82 -8.53
C VAL A 143 -24.33 8.48 -8.04
N SER A 144 -25.34 9.22 -8.52
CA SER A 144 -26.76 8.97 -8.19
C SER A 144 -27.07 8.94 -6.67
N GLY A 145 -26.35 9.71 -5.86
CA GLY A 145 -26.56 9.81 -4.41
C GLY A 145 -25.76 8.80 -3.57
N THR A 146 -25.04 7.88 -4.20
CA THR A 146 -24.16 6.91 -3.52
C THR A 146 -22.69 7.28 -3.75
N ALA A 147 -21.87 7.20 -2.70
CA ALA A 147 -20.43 7.37 -2.83
C ALA A 147 -19.81 6.08 -3.37
N GLU A 148 -19.25 6.14 -4.57
CA GLU A 148 -18.63 5.01 -5.25
C GLU A 148 -17.12 5.24 -5.39
N ASP A 149 -16.35 4.16 -5.36
CA ASP A 149 -14.91 4.19 -5.64
C ASP A 149 -14.56 3.29 -6.83
N PHE A 150 -13.75 3.83 -7.74
CA PHE A 150 -13.35 3.13 -8.98
C PHE A 150 -11.84 2.83 -9.03
N GLY A 151 -11.07 3.46 -8.14
CA GLY A 151 -9.61 3.36 -8.12
C GLY A 151 -9.07 2.25 -7.22
N THR A 152 -9.91 1.54 -6.46
CA THR A 152 -9.47 0.46 -5.57
C THR A 152 -10.33 -0.78 -5.69
N VAL A 153 -9.70 -1.95 -5.68
CA VAL A 153 -10.39 -3.23 -5.61
C VAL A 153 -9.94 -3.95 -4.35
N VAL A 154 -10.88 -4.49 -3.59
CA VAL A 154 -10.58 -5.23 -2.37
C VAL A 154 -10.67 -6.72 -2.63
N ALA A 155 -9.54 -7.42 -2.53
CA ALA A 155 -9.45 -8.86 -2.62
C ALA A 155 -9.50 -9.47 -1.21
N SER A 156 -10.65 -10.02 -0.86
CA SER A 156 -10.85 -10.72 0.42
C SER A 156 -10.37 -12.17 0.30
N THR A 157 -9.39 -12.58 1.10
CA THR A 157 -8.92 -13.98 1.11
C THR A 157 -8.87 -14.54 2.52
N PHE A 158 -9.03 -15.85 2.63
CA PHE A 158 -8.88 -16.58 3.88
C PHE A 158 -7.40 -16.75 4.23
N SER A 159 -6.99 -16.17 5.34
CA SER A 159 -5.61 -16.14 5.83
C SER A 159 -5.53 -16.38 7.34
N PRO A 160 -5.50 -17.65 7.78
CA PRO A 160 -5.32 -18.02 9.17
C PRO A 160 -3.94 -17.59 9.69
N ASP A 161 -3.90 -17.36 10.99
CA ASP A 161 -2.64 -17.16 11.72
C ASP A 161 -1.78 -18.43 11.59
N PRO A 162 -0.49 -18.33 11.24
CA PRO A 162 0.40 -19.48 11.09
C PRO A 162 0.83 -20.17 12.40
N SER A 163 -0.04 -20.23 13.42
CA SER A 163 0.22 -20.86 14.73
C SER A 163 0.62 -22.33 14.64
#